data_AF-A0A9E0T020-F1
#
_entry.id   AF-A0A9E0T020-F1
#
_cell.length_a   1.000
_cell.length_b   1.000
_cell.length_c   1.000
_cell.angle_alpha   90.00
_cell.angle_beta   90.00
_cell.angle_gamma   90.00
#
_symmetry.space_group_name_H-M   'P 1'
#
loop_
_entity.id
_entity.type
_entity.pdbx_description
1 polymer ?
#
loop_
_entity_poly.entity_id
_entity_poly.type
_entity_poly.pdbx_seq_one_letter_code
_entity_poly.pdbx_strand_id
1 'polypeptide(L)' 'MGTKFARYAVTLVVLAAITGAVVKITTAPDRIRDRRQTAQSVCLSTGGTWTKIGRDEICVTPDSAKH' A
#
# COMPACT_ATOMS: atom_id res chain seq x y z
N MET A 1 -13.85 -42.07 -16.60
CA MET A 1 -13.97 -41.40 -15.27
C MET A 1 -12.78 -40.49 -14.91
N GLY A 2 -11.54 -40.80 -15.30
CA GLY A 2 -10.33 -40.09 -14.84
C GLY A 2 -10.16 -38.63 -15.28
N THR A 3 -10.73 -38.22 -16.42
CA THR A 3 -10.62 -36.83 -16.93
C THR A 3 -11.39 -35.81 -16.08
N LYS A 4 -12.45 -36.24 -15.38
CA LYS A 4 -13.22 -35.37 -14.48
C LYS A 4 -12.41 -35.02 -13.23
N PHE A 5 -11.74 -36.00 -12.64
CA PHE A 5 -10.86 -35.80 -11.48
C PHE A 5 -9.66 -34.91 -11.81
N ALA A 6 -9.05 -35.11 -12.98
CA ALA A 6 -7.96 -34.26 -13.44
C ALA A 6 -8.40 -32.79 -13.59
N ARG A 7 -9.61 -32.54 -14.13
CA ARG A 7 -10.18 -31.18 -14.22
C ARG A 7 -10.35 -30.53 -12.85
N TYR A 8 -10.90 -31.27 -11.88
CA TYR A 8 -11.10 -30.77 -10.52
C TYR A 8 -9.77 -30.43 -9.84
N ALA A 9 -8.76 -31.28 -9.97
CA ALA A 9 -7.44 -31.04 -9.41
C ALA A 9 -6.79 -29.78 -10.00
N VAL A 10 -6.86 -29.61 -11.33
CA VAL A 10 -6.31 -28.41 -12.00
C VAL A 10 -7.05 -27.14 -11.55
N THR A 11 -8.39 -27.16 -11.47
CA THR A 11 -9.15 -26.00 -10.99
C THR A 11 -8.81 -25.62 -9.56
N LEU A 12 -8.59 -26.58 -8.66
CA LEU A 12 -8.21 -26.31 -7.28
C LEU A 12 -6.82 -25.68 -7.18
N VAL A 13 -5.86 -26.18 -7.96
CA VAL A 13 -4.50 -25.61 -8.01
C VAL A 13 -4.52 -24.18 -8.56
N VAL A 14 -5.28 -23.93 -9.62
CA VAL A 14 -5.44 -22.60 -10.20
C VAL A 14 -6.09 -21.64 -9.21
N LEU A 15 -7.16 -22.07 -8.52
CA LEU A 15 -7.79 -21.27 -7.47
C LEU A 15 -6.79 -20.92 -6.37
N ALA A 16 -6.08 -21.91 -5.82
CA ALA A 16 -5.10 -21.69 -4.76
C ALA A 16 -3.98 -20.72 -5.17
N ALA A 17 -3.51 -20.81 -6.42
CA ALA A 17 -2.50 -19.90 -6.97
C ALA A 17 -3.03 -18.46 -7.08
N ILE A 18 -4.27 -18.27 -7.54
CA ILE A 18 -4.90 -16.95 -7.63
C ILE A 18 -5.08 -16.35 -6.23
N THR A 19 -5.58 -17.12 -5.25
CA THR A 19 -5.76 -16.62 -3.88
C THR A 19 -4.44 -16.22 -3.24
N GLY A 20 -3.39 -17.03 -3.44
CA GLY A 20 -2.05 -16.71 -2.95
C GLY A 20 -1.46 -15.44 -3.58
N ALA A 21 -1.68 -15.22 -4.89
CA ALA A 21 -1.25 -14.01 -5.58
C ALA A 21 -1.98 -12.76 -5.08
N VAL A 22 -3.30 -12.85 -4.88
CA VAL A 22 -4.11 -11.74 -4.38
C VAL A 22 -3.68 -11.35 -2.96
N VAL A 23 -3.49 -12.33 -2.06
CA VAL A 23 -3.02 -12.07 -0.69
C VAL A 23 -1.67 -11.35 -0.69
N LYS A 24 -0.75 -11.75 -1.58
CA LYS A 24 0.56 -11.10 -1.73
C LYS A 24 0.45 -9.66 -2.24
N ILE A 25 -0.49 -9.39 -3.15
CA ILE A 25 -0.73 -8.05 -3.70
C ILE A 25 -1.37 -7.13 -2.63
N THR A 26 -2.31 -7.65 -1.84
CA THR A 26 -2.98 -6.86 -0.79
C THR A 26 -2.11 -6.58 0.43
N THR A 27 -1.09 -7.42 0.69
CA THR A 27 -0.11 -7.21 1.78
C THR A 27 1.17 -6.48 1.33
N ALA A 28 1.29 -6.15 0.04
CA ALA A 28 2.39 -5.35 -0.50
C ALA A 28 2.16 -3.81 -0.63
N PRO A 29 1.14 -3.14 -0.04
CA PRO A 29 1.07 -1.67 -0.06
C PRO A 29 1.56 -1.01 1.26
N ASP A 30 1.84 -1.79 2.31
CA ASP A 30 2.08 -1.21 3.64
C ASP A 30 3.38 -0.40 3.70
N ARG A 31 4.43 -0.80 2.98
CA ARG A 31 5.70 -0.04 3.00
C ARG A 31 5.61 1.39 2.47
N ILE A 32 4.64 1.70 1.61
CA ILE A 32 4.45 3.08 1.09
C ILE A 32 3.44 3.85 1.95
N ARG A 33 2.39 3.18 2.44
CA ARG A 33 1.45 3.79 3.39
C ARG A 33 2.13 4.18 4.70
N ASP A 34 2.98 3.32 5.24
CA ASP A 34 3.70 3.56 6.49
C ASP A 34 4.60 4.79 6.39
N ARG A 35 5.33 4.96 5.27
CA ARG A 35 6.22 6.11 5.09
C ARG A 35 5.45 7.42 4.96
N ARG A 36 4.30 7.44 4.26
CA ARG A 36 3.45 8.64 4.19
C ARG A 36 2.83 8.99 5.53
N GLN A 37 2.29 8.00 6.24
CA GLN A 37 1.71 8.22 7.56
C GLN A 37 2.75 8.68 8.58
N THR A 38 3.97 8.13 8.52
CA THR A 38 5.09 8.57 9.36
C THR A 38 5.55 9.98 9.01
N ALA A 39 5.66 10.33 7.72
CA ALA A 39 6.04 11.68 7.31
C ALA A 39 5.00 12.73 7.75
N GLN A 40 3.71 12.38 7.62
CA GLN A 40 2.61 13.23 8.07
C GLN A 40 2.59 13.39 9.58
N SER A 41 2.75 12.31 10.34
CA SER A 41 2.75 12.36 11.81
C SER A 41 3.95 13.14 12.37
N VAL A 42 5.14 12.97 11.79
CA VAL A 42 6.33 13.73 12.15
C VAL A 42 6.15 15.21 11.84
N CYS A 43 5.60 15.55 10.67
CA CYS A 43 5.33 16.93 10.30
C CYS A 43 4.39 17.63 11.29
N LEU A 44 3.26 17.00 11.60
CA LEU A 44 2.28 17.51 12.55
C LEU A 44 2.85 17.60 13.97
N SER A 45 3.64 16.61 14.40
CA SER A 45 4.27 16.61 15.73
C SER A 45 5.32 17.70 15.90
N THR A 46 5.93 18.15 14.80
CA THR A 46 6.93 19.23 14.79
C THR A 46 6.27 20.62 14.68
N GLY A 47 4.93 20.69 14.70
CA GLY A 47 4.17 21.93 14.55
C GLY A 47 4.09 22.44 13.10
N GLY A 48 4.40 21.59 12.13
CA GLY A 48 4.17 21.86 10.71
C GLY A 48 2.75 21.55 10.28
N THR A 49 2.35 22.09 9.14
CA THR A 49 1.06 21.86 8.50
C THR A 49 1.26 20.97 7.26
N TRP A 50 0.49 19.89 7.17
CA TRP A 50 0.51 19.01 6.00
C TRP A 50 -0.40 19.58 4.91
N THR A 51 0.20 20.15 3.86
CA THR A 51 -0.53 20.84 2.79
C THR A 51 -0.34 20.12 1.46
N LYS A 52 -1.41 20.01 0.69
CA LYS A 52 -1.38 19.47 -0.66
C LYS A 52 -1.19 20.62 -1.67
N ILE A 53 -0.08 20.60 -2.39
CA ILE A 53 0.20 21.57 -3.47
C ILE A 53 0.18 20.81 -4.80
N GLY A 54 -0.89 20.97 -5.57
CA GLY A 54 -1.10 20.25 -6.82
C GLY A 54 -1.29 18.75 -6.59
N ARG A 55 -0.35 17.93 -7.09
CA ARG A 55 -0.37 16.45 -6.95
C ARG A 55 0.44 15.96 -5.75
N ASP A 56 1.29 16.80 -5.18
CA ASP A 56 2.21 16.42 -4.11
C ASP A 56 1.71 16.91 -2.75
N GLU A 57 2.04 16.11 -1.73
CA GLU A 57 1.77 16.41 -0.33
C GLU A 57 3.10 16.83 0.30
N ILE A 58 3.14 18.03 0.86
CA ILE A 58 4.35 18.57 1.49
C ILE A 58 4.08 18.96 2.95
N CYS A 59 5.11 18.80 3.77
CA CYS A 59 5.12 19.37 5.10
C CYS A 59 5.56 20.83 5.03
N VAL A 60 4.73 21.75 5.53
CA VAL A 60 5.06 23.16 5.67
C VAL A 60 5.32 23.45 7.14
N THR A 61 6.59 23.56 7.55
CA THR A 61 6.95 24.00 8.90
C THR A 61 7.14 25.52 8.91
N PRO A 62 6.95 26.19 10.07
CA PRO A 62 7.19 27.63 10.19
C PRO A 62 8.66 28.02 9.91
N ASP A 63 9.59 27.06 9.99
CA ASP A 63 11.00 27.24 9.65
C ASP A 63 11.23 27.25 8.12
N SER A 64 10.49 26.42 7.38
CA SER A 64 10.55 26.38 5.90
C SER A 64 9.95 27.62 5.22
N ALA A 65 9.18 28.45 5.93
CA ALA A 65 8.60 29.69 5.40
C ALA A 65 9.56 30.91 5.49
N LYS A 66 10.77 30.74 6.04
CA LYS A 66 11.75 31.81 6.22
C LYS A 66 12.87 31.86 5.18
N HIS A 67 12.88 30.95 4.20
CA HIS A 67 13.88 30.89 3.14
C HIS A 67 13.29 31.13 1.75
#